data_AF-A0A844TWP2-F1
#
_entry.id   AF-A0A844TWP2-F1
#
_cell.length_a   1.000
_cell.length_b   1.000
_cell.length_c   1.000
_cell.angle_alpha   90.00
_cell.angle_beta   90.00
_cell.angle_gamma   90.00
#
_symmetry.space_group_name_H-M   'P 1'
#
loop_
_entity.id
_entity.type
_entity.pdbx_description
1 polymer ?
#
loop_
_entity_poly.entity_id
_entity_poly.type
_entity_poly.pdbx_seq_one_letter_code
_entity_poly.pdbx_strand_id
1 'polypeptide(L)' 'MEPKSHDLKPGYYWYTMQGDPPAVIHIHENGGASLMGTDFRLEAEGVADMLAQGERFFWIEPPAL' A
#
# COMPACT_ATOMS: atom_id res chain seq x y z
N MET A 1 16.48 -15.95 -1.53
CA MET A 1 15.86 -14.88 -0.75
C MET A 1 14.37 -15.15 -0.80
N GLU A 2 13.73 -15.36 0.35
CA GLU A 2 12.28 -15.48 0.40
C GLU A 2 11.68 -14.14 -0.10
N PRO A 3 10.60 -14.15 -0.90
CA PRO A 3 9.93 -12.92 -1.27
C PRO A 3 9.47 -12.23 0.01
N LYS A 4 9.90 -10.99 0.23
CA LYS A 4 9.38 -10.18 1.33
C LYS A 4 7.91 -9.93 1.05
N SER A 5 7.05 -10.66 1.75
CA SER A 5 5.60 -10.50 1.69
C SER A 5 5.13 -9.61 2.84
N HIS A 6 4.06 -8.85 2.63
CA HIS A 6 3.38 -8.10 3.68
C HIS A 6 2.00 -8.68 3.97
N ASP A 7 1.41 -8.28 5.10
CA ASP A 7 0.11 -8.79 5.55
C ASP A 7 -1.06 -7.83 5.29
N LEU A 8 -0.87 -6.75 4.51
CA LEU A 8 -1.98 -5.89 4.09
C LEU A 8 -2.99 -6.67 3.24
N LYS A 9 -4.27 -6.50 3.56
CA LYS A 9 -5.38 -7.06 2.76
C LYS A 9 -5.56 -6.24 1.47
N PRO A 10 -6.07 -6.86 0.39
CA PRO A 10 -6.42 -6.12 -0.83
C PRO A 10 -7.47 -5.04 -0.55
N GLY A 11 -7.32 -3.88 -1.18
CA GLY A 11 -8.22 -2.73 -1.03
C GLY A 11 -7.48 -1.40 -0.89
N TYR A 12 -8.20 -0.37 -0.45
CA TYR A 12 -7.70 1.00 -0.41
C TYR A 12 -7.17 1.39 0.97
N TYR A 13 -6.08 2.14 0.98
CA TYR A 13 -5.47 2.66 2.20
C TYR A 13 -5.12 4.14 2.04
N TRP A 14 -5.27 4.90 3.12
CA TRP A 14 -4.51 6.11 3.29
C TRP A 14 -3.07 5.74 3.58
N TYR A 15 -2.16 6.32 2.83
CA TYR A 15 -0.74 6.03 2.84
C TYR A 15 0.04 7.32 3.10
N THR A 16 1.04 7.29 3.98
CA THR A 16 1.86 8.46 4.31
C THR A 16 3.27 8.06 4.74
N MET A 17 4.25 8.79 4.23
CA MET A 17 5.62 8.83 4.76
C MET A 17 5.73 9.95 5.81
N GLN A 18 6.64 9.81 6.77
CA GLN A 18 6.83 10.82 7.81
C GLN A 18 7.08 12.22 7.21
N GLY A 19 6.15 13.14 7.46
CA GLY A 19 6.23 14.54 7.00
C GLY A 19 5.48 14.81 5.70
N ASP A 20 5.05 13.78 4.97
CA ASP A 20 4.35 13.92 3.69
C ASP A 20 2.82 13.91 3.88
N PRO A 21 2.08 14.68 3.05
CA PRO A 21 0.63 14.58 3.00
C PRO A 21 0.17 13.15 2.70
N PRO A 22 -0.95 12.69 3.29
CA PRO A 22 -1.49 11.38 2.99
C PRO A 22 -1.97 11.30 1.54
N ALA A 23 -1.65 10.19 0.87
CA ALA A 23 -2.16 9.82 -0.45
C ALA A 23 -3.00 8.55 -0.35
N VAL A 24 -3.70 8.18 -1.42
CA VAL A 24 -4.44 6.92 -1.49
C VAL A 24 -3.64 5.90 -2.28
N ILE A 25 -3.46 4.72 -1.72
CA ILE A 25 -2.85 3.58 -2.40
C ILE A 25 -3.84 2.41 -2.46
N HIS A 26 -3.86 1.71 -3.58
CA HIS A 26 -4.64 0.49 -3.77
C HIS A 26 -3.71 -0.72 -3.70
N ILE A 27 -3.94 -1.62 -2.75
CA ILE A 27 -3.29 -2.92 -2.63
C ILE A 27 -4.09 -3.95 -3.44
N HIS A 28 -3.44 -4.61 -4.39
CA HIS A 28 -4.04 -5.61 -5.27
C HIS A 28 -4.03 -7.00 -4.64
N GLU A 29 -4.79 -7.93 -5.22
CA GLU A 29 -4.89 -9.31 -4.72
C GLU A 29 -3.56 -10.07 -4.73
N ASN A 30 -2.63 -9.69 -5.62
CA ASN A 30 -1.29 -10.28 -5.69
C ASN A 30 -0.29 -9.66 -4.70
N GLY A 31 -0.73 -8.75 -3.83
CA GLY A 31 0.13 -8.00 -2.89
C GLY A 31 0.84 -6.79 -3.52
N GLY A 32 0.79 -6.61 -4.84
CA GLY A 32 1.30 -5.38 -5.45
C GLY A 32 0.45 -4.16 -5.08
N ALA A 33 0.91 -2.96 -5.45
CA ALA A 33 0.18 -1.73 -5.18
C ALA A 33 0.18 -0.74 -6.36
N SER A 34 -0.78 0.18 -6.35
CA SER A 34 -0.78 1.34 -7.24
C SER A 34 -1.16 2.61 -6.49
N LEU A 35 -0.40 3.67 -6.71
CA LEU A 35 -0.64 4.97 -6.08
C LEU A 35 -1.72 5.71 -6.89
N MET A 36 -2.84 5.99 -6.24
CA MET A 36 -4.01 6.58 -6.91
C MET A 36 -3.69 7.99 -7.41
N GLY A 37 -4.10 8.27 -8.66
CA GLY A 37 -3.81 9.55 -9.33
C GLY A 37 -2.45 9.62 -10.04
N THR A 38 -1.72 8.49 -10.11
CA THR A 38 -0.43 8.39 -10.80
C THR A 38 -0.34 7.06 -11.58
N ASP A 39 0.65 6.95 -12.47
CA ASP A 39 1.00 5.68 -13.12
C ASP A 39 1.99 4.82 -12.30
N PHE A 40 2.27 5.22 -11.06
CA PHE A 40 3.22 4.53 -10.20
C PHE A 40 2.65 3.21 -9.67
N ARG A 41 3.40 2.12 -9.88
CA ARG A 41 3.04 0.76 -9.47
C ARG A 41 4.22 0.09 -8.77
N LEU A 42 3.89 -0.81 -7.85
CA LEU A 42 4.84 -1.58 -7.07
C LEU A 42 4.43 -3.05 -7.08
N GLU A 43 5.42 -3.93 -7.08
CA GLU A 43 5.24 -5.34 -6.76
C GLU A 43 5.15 -5.53 -5.22
N ALA A 44 4.74 -6.72 -4.79
CA ALA A 44 4.53 -7.04 -3.38
C ALA A 44 5.76 -6.78 -2.50
N GLU A 45 6.95 -7.08 -3.02
CA GLU A 45 8.22 -6.82 -2.32
C GLU A 45 8.44 -5.33 -2.07
N GLY A 46 8.06 -4.47 -3.02
CA GLY A 46 8.17 -3.02 -2.87
C GLY A 46 7.26 -2.48 -1.76
N VAL A 47 6.05 -3.03 -1.64
CA VAL A 47 5.12 -2.66 -0.55
C VAL A 47 5.64 -3.16 0.80
N ALA A 48 6.24 -4.34 0.85
CA ALA A 48 6.87 -4.85 2.06
C ALA A 48 8.08 -3.98 2.50
N ASP A 49 8.86 -3.49 1.54
CA ASP A 49 9.97 -2.57 1.82
C ASP A 49 9.47 -1.22 2.35
N MET A 50 8.36 -0.68 1.84
CA MET A 50 7.74 0.55 2.36
C MET A 50 7.33 0.41 3.83
N LEU A 51 6.68 -0.71 4.18
CA LEU A 51 6.33 -1.02 5.58
C LEU A 51 7.58 -1.13 6.46
N ALA A 52 8.64 -1.79 5.96
CA ALA A 52 9.90 -1.92 6.67
C ALA A 52 10.62 -0.57 6.88
N GLN A 53 10.41 0.40 6.00
CA GLN A 53 10.90 1.78 6.13
C GLN A 53 10.08 2.63 7.11
N GLY A 54 9.00 2.07 7.68
CA GLY A 54 8.15 2.74 8.66
C GLY A 54 7.03 3.57 8.06
N GLU A 55 6.75 3.39 6.76
CA GLU A 55 5.61 4.03 6.11
C GLU A 55 4.30 3.47 6.68
N ARG A 56 3.28 4.33 6.78
CA ARG A 56 2.04 3.99 7.48
C ARG A 56 0.87 3.85 6.52
N PHE A 57 0.12 2.77 6.72
CA PHE A 57 -1.05 2.41 5.93
C PHE A 57 -2.27 2.34 6.84
N PHE A 58 -3.30 3.12 6.55
CA PHE A 58 -4.56 3.16 7.30
C PHE A 58 -5.68 2.68 6.39
N TRP A 59 -6.34 1.58 6.80
CA TRP A 59 -7.40 0.96 6.01
C TRP A 59 -8.55 1.94 5.73
N ILE A 60 -8.99 1.99 4.48
CA ILE A 60 -10.21 2.68 4.08
C ILE A 60 -11.30 1.62 3.95
N GLU A 61 -12.31 1.72 4.81
CA GLU A 61 -13.46 0.82 4.73
C GLU A 61 -14.19 1.03 3.40
N PRO A 62 -14.38 -0.03 2.59
CA PRO A 62 -15.18 0.08 1.39
C PRO A 62 -16.62 0.46 1.75
N PRO A 63 -17.33 1.19 0.87
CA PRO A 63 -18.72 1.54 1.11
C PRO A 63 -19.56 0.27 1.28
N ALA A 64 -20.53 0.32 2.20
CA ALA A 64 -21.55 -0.72 2.30
C ALA A 64 -22.33 -0.79 0.98
N LEU A 65 -22.46 -2.00 0.44
CA LEU A 65 -23.26 -2.30 -0.75
C LEU A 65 -24.75 -2.05 -0.50
#